data_AF-A0A8B9GMP2-F1
#
_entry.id   AF-A0A8B9GMP2-F1
#
_cell.length_a   1.000
_cell.length_b   1.000
_cell.length_c   1.000
_cell.angle_alpha   90.00
_cell.angle_beta   90.00
_cell.angle_gamma   90.00
#
_symmetry.space_group_name_H-M   'P 1'
#
loop_
_entity.id
_entity.type
_entity.pdbx_description
1 polymer ?
#
loop_
_entity_poly.entity_id
_entity_poly.type
_entity_poly.pdbx_seq_one_letter_code
_entity_poly.pdbx_strand_id
1 'polypeptide(L)'
;MNRALVKKTIISERKVGESEVSVFIIIYLFFSSDREVNIKGKFRESYLLPALSIKPVLHPDSPIPREKLNPPTPSIYLESKRDAFSPVLLQFCTDAKNPVTVIRGLAGSLRLNLGLFSTKSLVEANGEHAVEVRTQVQQPADENWNTAGSAQTWPCESSRSHTTIAKYAQYQASSFQESLQVHIQTSTIFISDQKSIGKIIKFGTNIDLSDPKRWKPQLQELLKLPAFMRVSSTDNMLSHVGHTILGMNTVQLYMKVPGSRTPGHQENNNFSSVNINIGPGDCEWFAVHEHYWEAINDFCEKHGVDYLTGSWWPVLEDLYQANIPVYRFIQRPGDLVWINAGTVHWVQAVGWCNNIAWNVGPLNPYQYQLALERFEWNEVKKVKSIVPMIHVSWNVARTIKITDANTYKMIRHCLLQSMKHIQILRDQLTAAGKKISYQSRVKDEPAYYCNECDVEVFNLLFVTSENSSRKTYVVHCEDCARRRSPSMTGVVVLEQYRECALLMSDSLSLSLSLSLSLSLYLF
;
A
#
# COMPACT_ATOMS: atom_id res chain seq x y z
N MET A 1 -31.31 4.24 -28.94
CA MET A 1 -31.25 2.82 -29.35
C MET A 1 -32.35 2.05 -28.64
N ASN A 2 -33.12 1.25 -29.39
CA ASN A 2 -34.48 0.81 -29.06
C ASN A 2 -34.58 -0.21 -27.90
N ARG A 3 -35.41 0.12 -26.88
CA ARG A 3 -35.81 -0.73 -25.74
C ARG A 3 -36.43 -2.09 -26.12
N ALA A 4 -36.85 -2.24 -27.38
CA ALA A 4 -37.50 -3.46 -27.88
C ALA A 4 -36.51 -4.58 -28.26
N LEU A 5 -35.25 -4.26 -28.61
CA LEU A 5 -34.28 -5.28 -29.00
C LEU A 5 -33.78 -6.10 -27.80
N VAL A 6 -33.61 -5.45 -26.65
CA VAL A 6 -33.12 -6.09 -25.40
C VAL A 6 -34.15 -7.06 -24.82
N LYS A 7 -35.45 -6.74 -24.93
CA LYS A 7 -36.53 -7.63 -24.48
C LYS A 7 -36.59 -8.95 -25.24
N LYS A 8 -36.16 -8.98 -26.51
CA LYS A 8 -36.20 -10.20 -27.33
C LYS A 8 -35.06 -11.17 -27.00
N THR A 9 -33.88 -10.67 -26.61
CA THR A 9 -32.75 -11.52 -26.19
C THR A 9 -33.01 -12.22 -24.86
N ILE A 10 -33.73 -11.57 -23.93
CA ILE A 10 -33.96 -12.08 -22.56
C ILE A 10 -34.94 -13.26 -22.51
N ILE A 11 -35.88 -13.39 -23.46
CA ILE A 11 -36.89 -14.46 -23.42
C ILE A 11 -36.32 -15.80 -23.94
N SER A 12 -35.23 -15.79 -24.71
CA SER A 12 -34.58 -17.03 -25.18
C SER A 12 -33.59 -17.65 -24.19
N GLU A 13 -33.21 -16.96 -23.12
CA GLU A 13 -32.17 -17.41 -22.17
C GLU A 13 -32.73 -17.97 -20.85
N ARG A 14 -33.96 -18.49 -20.84
CA ARG A 14 -34.61 -19.11 -19.66
C ARG A 14 -33.98 -20.45 -19.19
N LYS A 15 -32.76 -20.77 -19.62
CA LYS A 15 -31.99 -21.97 -19.22
C LYS A 15 -30.51 -21.65 -19.00
N VAL A 16 -30.22 -20.65 -18.18
CA VAL A 16 -28.84 -20.40 -17.72
C VAL A 16 -28.80 -20.77 -16.23
N GLY A 17 -27.96 -21.75 -15.88
CA GLY A 17 -27.70 -22.12 -14.49
C GLY A 17 -27.07 -20.95 -13.72
N GLU A 18 -27.16 -20.98 -12.39
CA GLU A 18 -26.77 -19.88 -11.48
C GLU A 18 -25.33 -19.34 -11.66
N SER A 19 -24.48 -19.99 -12.46
CA SER A 19 -23.08 -19.63 -12.71
C SER A 19 -22.83 -18.55 -13.77
N GLU A 20 -23.82 -18.10 -14.53
CA GLU A 20 -23.61 -17.19 -15.69
C GLU A 20 -24.56 -15.98 -15.74
N VAL A 21 -25.10 -15.53 -14.59
CA VAL A 21 -25.91 -14.30 -14.58
C VAL A 21 -24.99 -13.07 -14.63
N SER A 22 -24.94 -12.43 -15.81
CA SER A 22 -24.26 -11.14 -16.00
C SER A 22 -24.74 -10.14 -14.94
N VAL A 23 -23.82 -9.36 -14.35
CA VAL A 23 -24.15 -8.26 -13.43
C VAL A 23 -25.19 -7.34 -14.05
N PHE A 24 -25.17 -7.18 -15.38
CA PHE A 24 -26.19 -6.49 -16.16
C PHE A 24 -27.61 -6.95 -15.84
N ILE A 25 -27.84 -8.26 -15.72
CA ILE A 25 -29.15 -8.85 -15.42
C ILE A 25 -29.52 -8.59 -13.96
N ILE A 26 -28.58 -8.71 -13.01
CA ILE A 26 -28.84 -8.43 -11.60
C ILE A 26 -29.15 -6.95 -11.39
N ILE A 27 -28.36 -6.05 -11.99
CA ILE A 27 -28.57 -4.60 -11.95
C ILE A 27 -29.86 -4.22 -12.64
N TYR A 28 -30.14 -4.73 -13.84
CA TYR A 28 -31.40 -4.46 -14.53
C TYR A 28 -32.60 -5.00 -13.75
N LEU A 29 -32.51 -6.18 -13.14
CA LEU A 29 -33.57 -6.73 -12.29
C LEU A 29 -33.75 -5.91 -11.02
N PHE A 30 -32.67 -5.52 -10.34
CA PHE A 30 -32.69 -4.68 -9.14
C PHE A 30 -33.27 -3.29 -9.42
N PHE A 31 -32.82 -2.60 -10.46
CA PHE A 31 -33.34 -1.27 -10.83
C PHE A 31 -34.67 -1.31 -11.61
N SER A 32 -35.10 -2.49 -12.08
CA SER A 32 -36.46 -2.69 -12.59
C SER A 32 -37.45 -3.08 -11.48
N SER A 33 -37.00 -3.69 -10.38
CA SER A 33 -37.81 -3.97 -9.19
C SER A 33 -37.89 -2.78 -8.23
N ASP A 34 -36.82 -1.99 -8.10
CA ASP A 34 -36.68 -0.98 -7.03
C ASP A 34 -37.04 0.44 -7.43
N ARG A 35 -37.83 0.64 -8.49
CA ARG A 35 -38.38 1.99 -8.79
C ARG A 35 -39.28 2.55 -7.68
N GLU A 36 -39.57 1.78 -6.63
CA GLU A 36 -40.38 2.17 -5.47
C GLU A 36 -39.66 2.05 -4.11
N VAL A 37 -38.35 1.78 -4.06
CA VAL A 37 -37.65 1.73 -2.75
C VAL A 37 -37.14 3.13 -2.37
N ASN A 38 -37.97 3.87 -1.65
CA ASN A 38 -37.60 5.15 -1.04
C ASN A 38 -36.66 4.90 0.16
N ILE A 39 -35.36 4.75 -0.11
CA ILE A 39 -34.34 4.62 0.94
C ILE A 39 -34.26 5.95 1.70
N LYS A 40 -34.84 5.98 2.91
CA LYS A 40 -34.70 7.11 3.84
C LYS A 40 -33.31 7.06 4.47
N GLY A 41 -32.41 7.94 4.05
CA GLY A 41 -31.07 8.10 4.62
C GLY A 41 -29.94 7.78 3.64
N LYS A 42 -28.71 7.74 4.15
CA LYS A 42 -27.50 7.47 3.35
C LYS A 42 -27.32 5.96 3.17
N PHE A 43 -27.19 5.52 1.91
CA PHE A 43 -26.81 4.15 1.60
C PHE A 43 -25.33 3.93 1.93
N ARG A 44 -25.05 2.98 2.84
CA ARG A 44 -23.69 2.56 3.20
C ARG A 44 -23.66 1.04 3.33
N GLU A 45 -23.11 0.38 2.33
CA GLU A 45 -22.72 -1.03 2.36
C GLU A 45 -21.20 -1.10 2.23
N SER A 46 -20.59 -2.12 2.85
CA SER A 46 -19.17 -2.40 2.67
C SER A 46 -18.89 -2.81 1.23
N TYR A 47 -17.73 -2.41 0.71
CA TYR A 47 -17.15 -2.88 -0.54
C TYR A 47 -16.55 -4.29 -0.41
N LEU A 48 -16.60 -4.88 0.79
CA LEU A 48 -16.20 -6.25 1.09
C LEU A 48 -17.41 -7.11 1.48
N LEU A 49 -17.33 -8.37 1.08
CA LEU A 49 -18.27 -9.39 1.52
C LEU A 49 -17.52 -10.36 2.45
N PRO A 50 -17.88 -10.48 3.75
CA PRO A 50 -17.17 -11.35 4.69
C PRO A 50 -17.07 -12.81 4.24
N ALA A 51 -18.10 -13.30 3.51
CA ALA A 51 -18.12 -14.65 2.94
C ALA A 51 -17.06 -14.90 1.85
N LEU A 52 -16.39 -13.85 1.34
CA LEU A 52 -15.30 -13.97 0.37
C LEU A 52 -13.91 -13.90 1.03
N SER A 53 -13.83 -13.79 2.36
CA SER A 53 -12.56 -13.67 3.07
C SER A 53 -11.66 -14.88 2.80
N ILE A 54 -10.40 -14.63 2.44
CA ILE A 54 -9.38 -15.66 2.26
C ILE A 54 -8.25 -15.55 3.29
N LYS A 55 -8.39 -14.65 4.29
CA LYS A 55 -7.39 -14.48 5.36
C LYS A 55 -7.14 -15.84 6.05
N PRO A 56 -5.88 -16.20 6.29
CA PRO A 56 -5.57 -17.45 6.96
C PRO A 56 -6.15 -17.42 8.38
N VAL A 57 -6.79 -18.51 8.78
CA VAL A 57 -7.20 -18.70 10.18
C VAL A 57 -5.94 -19.07 10.96
N LEU A 58 -5.44 -18.12 11.75
CA LEU A 58 -4.20 -18.27 12.51
C LEU A 58 -4.43 -18.45 14.01
N HIS A 59 -5.66 -18.70 14.46
CA HIS A 59 -5.95 -19.01 15.86
C HIS A 59 -5.36 -20.39 16.22
N PRO A 60 -4.29 -20.46 17.02
CA PRO A 60 -3.86 -21.74 17.52
C PRO A 60 -4.80 -22.12 18.70
N ASP A 61 -5.31 -23.35 18.71
CA ASP A 61 -6.15 -23.89 19.81
C ASP A 61 -5.42 -23.89 21.17
N SER A 62 -4.11 -23.64 21.15
CA SER A 62 -3.22 -23.52 22.31
C SER A 62 -2.22 -22.36 22.11
N PRO A 63 -1.78 -21.68 23.17
CA PRO A 63 -0.71 -20.68 23.08
C PRO A 63 0.54 -21.21 22.37
N ILE A 64 1.22 -20.33 21.62
CA ILE A 64 2.44 -20.68 20.92
C ILE A 64 3.56 -20.79 21.98
N PRO A 65 4.31 -21.90 22.03
CA PRO A 65 5.46 -22.01 22.93
C PRO A 65 6.43 -20.84 22.74
N ARG A 66 6.99 -20.28 23.81
CA ARG A 66 7.86 -19.09 23.77
C ARG A 66 9.02 -19.22 22.78
N GLU A 67 9.58 -20.42 22.66
CA GLU A 67 10.63 -20.78 21.70
C GLU A 67 10.22 -20.63 20.21
N LYS A 68 8.92 -20.73 19.91
CA LYS A 68 8.35 -20.56 18.56
C LYS A 68 7.86 -19.14 18.28
N LEU A 69 7.95 -18.22 19.24
CA LEU A 69 7.66 -16.79 19.03
C LEU A 69 8.77 -16.06 18.28
N ASN A 70 9.88 -16.74 17.97
CA ASN A 70 10.95 -16.26 17.10
C ASN A 70 11.05 -17.17 15.86
N PRO A 71 10.04 -17.17 14.96
CA PRO A 71 10.06 -18.02 13.79
C PRO A 71 11.22 -17.66 12.86
N PRO A 72 11.82 -18.66 12.17
CA PRO A 72 12.82 -18.38 11.16
C PRO A 72 12.19 -17.60 9.99
N THR A 73 12.91 -16.59 9.49
CA THR A 73 12.45 -15.80 8.35
C THR A 73 12.50 -16.61 7.05
N PRO A 74 11.39 -16.70 6.30
CA PRO A 74 11.39 -17.28 4.96
C PRO A 74 12.49 -16.65 4.10
N SER A 75 13.47 -17.48 3.72
CA SER A 75 14.68 -17.02 3.02
C SER A 75 14.89 -17.84 1.76
N ILE A 76 15.07 -17.16 0.63
CA ILE A 76 15.33 -17.78 -0.67
C ILE A 76 16.71 -17.36 -1.16
N TYR A 77 17.52 -18.34 -1.56
CA TYR A 77 18.81 -18.11 -2.21
C TYR A 77 18.65 -18.28 -3.71
N LEU A 78 19.04 -17.27 -4.48
CA LEU A 78 18.97 -17.32 -5.93
C LEU A 78 20.36 -17.62 -6.50
N GLU A 79 20.52 -18.77 -7.15
CA GLU A 79 21.80 -19.16 -7.76
C GLU A 79 21.94 -18.62 -9.19
N SER A 80 20.81 -18.36 -9.85
CA SER A 80 20.79 -17.93 -11.24
C SER A 80 19.72 -16.87 -11.52
N LYS A 81 19.87 -16.18 -12.65
CA LYS A 81 18.81 -15.33 -13.20
C LYS A 81 17.51 -16.10 -13.43
N ARG A 82 17.57 -17.40 -13.76
CA ARG A 82 16.36 -18.20 -14.02
C ARG A 82 15.49 -18.33 -12.77
N ASP A 83 16.11 -18.50 -11.61
CA ASP A 83 15.41 -18.68 -10.33
C ASP A 83 14.60 -17.43 -9.97
N ALA A 84 15.17 -16.24 -10.21
CA ALA A 84 14.51 -14.97 -9.98
C ALA A 84 13.22 -14.79 -10.80
N PHE A 85 13.15 -15.39 -11.99
CA PHE A 85 12.00 -15.27 -12.91
C PHE A 85 11.04 -16.46 -12.80
N SER A 86 11.23 -17.35 -11.82
CA SER A 86 10.32 -18.48 -11.60
C SER A 86 8.98 -18.00 -11.06
N PRO A 87 7.84 -18.49 -11.59
CA PRO A 87 6.52 -18.20 -11.01
C PRO A 87 6.37 -18.74 -9.59
N VAL A 88 7.17 -19.74 -9.20
CA VAL A 88 7.21 -20.27 -7.82
C VAL A 88 7.68 -19.21 -6.83
N LEU A 89 8.59 -18.32 -7.24
CA LEU A 89 9.08 -17.25 -6.38
C LEU A 89 7.97 -16.24 -6.08
N LEU A 90 7.18 -15.86 -7.08
CA LEU A 90 5.98 -15.03 -6.89
C LEU A 90 5.02 -15.69 -5.90
N GLN A 91 4.65 -16.95 -6.14
CA GLN A 91 3.74 -17.68 -5.27
C GLN A 91 4.24 -17.71 -3.82
N PHE A 92 5.53 -18.01 -3.62
CA PHE A 92 6.14 -18.05 -2.29
C PHE A 92 6.10 -16.69 -1.58
N CYS A 93 6.46 -15.61 -2.27
CA CYS A 93 6.45 -14.26 -1.69
C CYS A 93 5.03 -13.78 -1.38
N THR A 94 4.04 -14.18 -2.17
CA THR A 94 2.64 -13.77 -2.00
C THR A 94 1.78 -14.72 -1.17
N ASP A 95 2.32 -15.85 -0.71
CA ASP A 95 1.60 -16.77 0.17
C ASP A 95 1.21 -16.03 1.46
N ALA A 96 -0.08 -16.02 1.79
CA ALA A 96 -0.60 -15.33 2.95
C ALA A 96 0.05 -15.79 4.26
N LYS A 97 0.61 -17.01 4.32
CA LYS A 97 1.33 -17.52 5.51
C LYS A 97 2.75 -16.98 5.64
N ASN A 98 3.31 -16.40 4.59
CA ASN A 98 4.64 -15.80 4.58
C ASN A 98 4.51 -14.28 4.72
N PRO A 99 4.65 -13.71 5.93
CA PRO A 99 4.48 -12.26 6.13
C PRO A 99 5.64 -11.46 5.52
N VAL A 100 6.83 -12.05 5.50
CA VAL A 100 8.04 -11.43 4.95
C VAL A 100 8.91 -12.52 4.31
N THR A 101 9.56 -12.18 3.20
CA THR A 101 10.55 -13.04 2.54
C THR A 101 11.83 -12.27 2.27
N VAL A 102 12.98 -12.88 2.57
CA VAL A 102 14.29 -12.32 2.21
C VAL A 102 14.88 -13.10 1.05
N ILE A 103 15.12 -12.40 -0.05
CA ILE A 103 15.72 -12.95 -1.26
C ILE A 103 17.21 -12.60 -1.25
N ARG A 104 18.01 -13.61 -0.94
CA ARG A 104 19.45 -13.50 -0.74
C ARG A 104 20.18 -13.41 -2.06
N GLY A 105 21.09 -12.43 -2.16
CA GLY A 105 21.99 -12.29 -3.31
C GLY A 105 21.32 -11.89 -4.62
N LEU A 106 20.06 -11.40 -4.60
CA LEU A 106 19.30 -11.03 -5.79
C LEU A 106 20.09 -10.12 -6.74
N ALA A 107 20.75 -9.09 -6.19
CA ALA A 107 21.52 -8.15 -6.99
C ALA A 107 22.66 -8.83 -7.76
N GLY A 108 23.33 -9.81 -7.14
CA GLY A 108 24.36 -10.62 -7.81
C GLY A 108 23.77 -11.48 -8.92
N SER A 109 22.69 -12.21 -8.64
CA SER A 109 22.04 -13.13 -9.58
C SER A 109 21.47 -12.41 -10.82
N LEU A 110 21.04 -11.15 -10.65
CA LEU A 110 20.53 -10.31 -11.74
C LEU A 110 21.57 -9.35 -12.33
N ARG A 111 22.80 -9.32 -11.78
CA ARG A 111 23.85 -8.36 -12.14
C ARG A 111 23.35 -6.91 -12.09
N LEU A 112 22.69 -6.56 -10.98
CA LEU A 112 22.27 -5.20 -10.69
C LEU A 112 23.49 -4.36 -10.31
N ASN A 113 23.67 -3.22 -10.99
CA ASN A 113 24.68 -2.24 -10.65
C ASN A 113 24.18 -1.35 -9.50
N LEU A 114 24.32 -1.83 -8.27
CA LEU A 114 23.97 -1.09 -7.06
C LEU A 114 24.81 0.19 -6.88
N GLY A 115 25.98 0.28 -7.54
CA GLY A 115 26.83 1.48 -7.53
C GLY A 115 26.11 2.73 -8.03
N LEU A 116 25.11 2.59 -8.90
CA LEU A 116 24.27 3.70 -9.37
C LEU A 116 23.47 4.39 -8.25
N PHE A 117 23.27 3.69 -7.13
CA PHE A 117 22.56 4.18 -5.94
C PHE A 117 23.52 4.47 -4.77
N SER A 118 24.83 4.42 -5.03
CA SER A 118 25.82 4.81 -4.04
C SER A 118 25.68 6.31 -3.72
N THR A 119 25.98 6.69 -2.48
CA THR A 119 25.96 8.09 -2.06
C THR A 119 26.79 8.99 -2.98
N LYS A 120 27.94 8.50 -3.45
CA LYS A 120 28.78 9.22 -4.42
C LYS A 120 28.03 9.50 -5.73
N SER A 121 27.49 8.46 -6.37
CA SER A 121 26.77 8.60 -7.64
C SER A 121 25.51 9.46 -7.52
N LEU A 122 24.83 9.41 -6.37
CA LEU A 122 23.65 10.24 -6.11
C LEU A 122 24.00 11.74 -6.01
N VAL A 123 25.11 12.06 -5.33
CA VAL A 123 25.62 13.44 -5.23
C VAL A 123 26.05 13.97 -6.60
N GLU A 124 26.78 13.16 -7.37
CA GLU A 124 27.23 13.52 -8.73
C GLU A 124 26.05 13.75 -9.67
N ALA A 125 24.98 12.97 -9.54
CA ALA A 125 23.80 13.08 -10.38
C ALA A 125 22.92 14.29 -10.00
N ASN A 126 22.56 14.44 -8.72
CA ASN A 126 21.61 15.46 -8.26
C ASN A 126 21.87 15.92 -6.81
N GLY A 127 23.04 16.48 -6.52
CA GLY A 127 23.44 16.89 -5.15
C GLY A 127 22.49 17.86 -4.44
N GLU A 128 21.81 18.77 -5.17
CA GLU A 128 20.86 19.74 -4.58
C GLU A 128 19.44 19.17 -4.38
N HIS A 129 19.21 17.90 -4.71
CA HIS A 129 17.90 17.27 -4.53
C HIS A 129 17.51 17.23 -3.05
N ALA A 130 16.24 17.52 -2.75
CA ALA A 130 15.74 17.62 -1.39
C ALA A 130 15.74 16.26 -0.68
N VAL A 131 16.03 16.29 0.62
CA VAL A 131 16.02 15.11 1.51
C VAL A 131 15.22 15.47 2.75
N GLU A 132 14.17 14.69 3.04
CA GLU A 132 13.54 14.73 4.36
C GLU A 132 14.49 14.05 5.36
N VAL A 133 14.69 14.67 6.52
CA VAL A 133 15.57 14.16 7.57
C VAL A 133 14.78 13.89 8.83
N ARG A 134 14.96 12.70 9.39
CA ARG A 134 14.52 12.34 10.74
C ARG A 134 15.70 12.42 11.70
N THR A 135 15.59 13.26 12.73
CA THR A 135 16.57 13.32 13.83
C THR A 135 16.11 12.42 14.95
N GLN A 136 16.97 11.48 15.34
CA GLN A 136 16.67 10.35 16.23
C GLN A 136 17.79 10.16 17.24
N VAL A 137 17.53 9.34 18.26
CA VAL A 137 18.54 8.88 19.23
C VAL A 137 19.00 7.48 18.82
N GLN A 138 20.31 7.28 18.68
CA GLN A 138 20.88 5.97 18.40
C GLN A 138 20.70 5.04 19.60
N GLN A 139 20.10 3.88 19.35
CA GLN A 139 19.76 2.88 20.38
C GLN A 139 19.94 1.45 19.83
N PRO A 140 20.11 0.43 20.70
CA PRO A 140 20.10 -0.98 20.28
C PRO A 140 18.80 -1.35 19.56
N ALA A 141 18.86 -2.15 18.50
CA ALA A 141 17.72 -2.37 17.61
C ALA A 141 16.51 -3.04 18.27
N ASP A 142 16.73 -3.88 19.28
CA ASP A 142 15.69 -4.56 20.05
C ASP A 142 15.16 -3.74 21.24
N GLU A 143 15.62 -2.50 21.41
CA GLU A 143 15.25 -1.65 22.54
C GLU A 143 14.82 -0.24 22.10
N ASN A 144 13.94 0.37 22.89
CA ASN A 144 13.64 1.79 22.80
C ASN A 144 13.38 2.35 24.19
N TRP A 145 14.22 3.27 24.63
CA TRP A 145 14.23 3.87 25.96
C TRP A 145 13.63 5.27 25.91
N ASN A 146 12.97 5.66 27.00
CA ASN A 146 12.53 7.03 27.18
C ASN A 146 13.71 8.01 27.28
N THR A 147 13.43 9.33 27.18
CA THR A 147 14.45 10.39 27.22
C THR A 147 15.31 10.36 28.50
N ALA A 148 14.77 9.82 29.60
CA ALA A 148 15.48 9.67 30.87
C ALA A 148 16.35 8.39 30.94
N GLY A 149 16.28 7.49 29.96
CA GLY A 149 16.98 6.19 29.95
C GLY A 149 16.54 5.24 31.06
N SER A 150 15.36 5.46 31.66
CA SER A 150 14.90 4.77 32.87
C SER A 150 14.01 3.56 32.59
N ALA A 151 13.28 3.56 31.47
CA ALA A 151 12.37 2.50 31.09
C ALA A 151 12.25 2.39 29.57
N GLN A 152 11.96 1.18 29.09
CA GLN A 152 11.57 0.99 27.70
C GLN A 152 10.18 1.58 27.42
N THR A 153 9.96 2.04 26.19
CA THR A 153 8.76 2.78 25.80
C THR A 153 8.40 2.51 24.35
N TRP A 154 7.11 2.59 24.03
CA TRP A 154 6.61 2.43 22.66
C TRP A 154 6.78 3.68 21.80
N PRO A 155 6.46 4.91 22.25
CA PRO A 155 6.75 6.13 21.49
C PRO A 155 8.22 6.24 21.05
N CYS A 156 8.45 6.44 19.75
CA CYS A 156 9.77 6.57 19.16
C CYS A 156 10.01 8.02 18.71
N GLU A 157 10.98 8.69 19.34
CA GLU A 157 11.34 10.07 18.98
C GLU A 157 11.93 10.14 17.56
N SER A 158 11.33 10.96 16.69
CA SER A 158 11.71 11.06 15.28
C SER A 158 11.28 12.40 14.69
N SER A 159 12.08 13.45 14.89
CA SER A 159 11.73 14.82 14.49
C SER A 159 12.10 15.12 13.04
N ARG A 160 11.20 15.81 12.31
CA ARG A 160 11.35 16.08 10.87
C ARG A 160 12.06 17.40 10.59
N SER A 161 13.00 17.38 9.65
CA SER A 161 13.65 18.54 9.05
C SER A 161 13.96 18.26 7.56
N HIS A 162 14.59 19.21 6.86
CA HIS A 162 14.93 19.05 5.44
C HIS A 162 16.37 19.48 5.16
N THR A 163 17.00 18.84 4.18
CA THR A 163 18.35 19.16 3.68
C THR A 163 18.47 18.79 2.20
N THR A 164 19.68 18.75 1.66
CA THR A 164 19.98 18.26 0.30
C THR A 164 20.80 16.97 0.32
N ILE A 165 20.80 16.21 -0.78
CA ILE A 165 21.60 14.98 -0.94
C ILE A 165 23.08 15.26 -0.65
N ALA A 166 23.65 16.35 -1.17
CA ALA A 166 25.05 16.72 -0.96
C ALA A 166 25.38 16.96 0.52
N LYS A 167 24.54 17.73 1.23
CA LYS A 167 24.74 18.01 2.66
C LYS A 167 24.56 16.76 3.52
N TYR A 168 23.59 15.90 3.18
CA TYR A 168 23.40 14.65 3.91
C TYR A 168 24.53 13.66 3.64
N ALA A 169 25.03 13.58 2.41
CA ALA A 169 26.18 12.75 2.05
C ALA A 169 27.44 13.14 2.83
N GLN A 170 27.69 14.44 3.01
CA GLN A 170 28.77 14.93 3.87
C GLN A 170 28.60 14.44 5.31
N TYR A 171 27.40 14.58 5.89
CA TYR A 171 27.10 14.07 7.22
C TYR A 171 27.32 12.55 7.33
N GLN A 172 26.81 11.76 6.38
CA GLN A 172 26.94 10.31 6.36
C GLN A 172 28.42 9.89 6.30
N ALA A 173 29.23 10.57 5.47
CA ALA A 173 30.66 10.30 5.34
C ALA A 173 31.45 10.72 6.58
N SER A 174 31.19 11.90 7.14
CA SER A 174 31.82 12.36 8.39
C SER A 174 31.49 11.45 9.57
N SER A 175 30.24 11.02 9.70
CA SER A 175 29.83 10.06 10.73
C SER A 175 30.59 8.73 10.62
N PHE A 176 30.91 8.28 9.41
CA PHE A 176 31.69 7.06 9.20
C PHE A 176 33.16 7.26 9.62
N GLN A 177 33.77 8.39 9.23
CA GLN A 177 35.15 8.72 9.59
C GLN A 177 35.34 8.88 11.11
N GLU A 178 34.40 9.55 11.79
CA GLU A 178 34.40 9.68 13.25
C GLU A 178 34.40 8.31 13.94
N SER A 179 33.55 7.38 13.47
CA SER A 179 33.46 6.05 14.07
C SER A 179 34.76 5.24 13.92
N LEU A 180 35.46 5.38 12.79
CA LEU A 180 36.75 4.74 12.57
C LEU A 180 37.83 5.29 13.51
N GLN A 181 37.86 6.60 13.74
CA GLN A 181 38.80 7.23 14.67
C GLN A 181 38.58 6.77 16.11
N VAL A 182 37.31 6.69 16.55
CA VAL A 182 36.96 6.19 17.89
C VAL A 182 37.35 4.73 18.07
N HIS A 183 37.18 3.87 17.07
CA HIS A 183 37.62 2.47 17.13
C HIS A 183 39.14 2.35 17.30
N ILE A 184 39.91 3.18 16.59
CA ILE A 184 41.38 3.19 16.69
C ILE A 184 41.83 3.64 18.09
N GLN A 185 41.17 4.66 18.67
CA GLN A 185 41.50 5.18 20.01
C GLN A 185 41.03 4.26 21.16
N THR A 186 39.90 3.57 21.01
CA THR A 186 39.41 2.61 22.01
C THR A 186 40.18 1.29 21.99
N SER A 187 40.83 0.96 20.87
CA SER A 187 41.81 -0.14 20.80
C SER A 187 43.06 0.11 21.66
N THR A 188 43.28 1.34 22.14
CA THR A 188 44.44 1.74 22.95
C THR A 188 44.11 2.01 24.43
N ILE A 189 42.83 2.09 24.84
CA ILE A 189 42.43 2.38 26.23
C ILE A 189 41.12 1.64 26.58
N PHE A 190 41.16 0.75 27.57
CA PHE A 190 39.97 0.04 28.08
C PHE A 190 39.06 0.95 28.95
N ILE A 191 37.81 1.09 28.48
CA ILE A 191 36.50 1.17 29.17
C ILE A 191 36.33 2.19 30.32
N SER A 192 35.50 3.21 30.07
CA SER A 192 34.70 3.88 31.12
C SER A 192 33.22 3.62 30.88
N ASP A 193 32.61 2.94 31.84
CA ASP A 193 31.22 2.47 31.85
C ASP A 193 30.25 3.57 32.30
N GLN A 194 30.05 4.58 31.45
CA GLN A 194 28.96 5.55 31.62
C GLN A 194 27.87 5.23 30.60
N LYS A 195 26.67 4.87 31.09
CA LYS A 195 25.42 4.86 30.30
C LYS A 195 25.21 6.26 29.72
N SER A 196 25.76 6.48 28.53
CA SER A 196 25.65 7.73 27.82
C SER A 196 24.24 7.86 27.26
N ILE A 197 23.65 9.04 27.43
CA ILE A 197 22.45 9.47 26.70
C ILE A 197 22.76 9.24 25.21
N GLY A 198 21.93 8.46 24.51
CA GLY A 198 22.26 7.96 23.17
C GLY A 198 22.66 9.05 22.18
N LYS A 199 23.62 8.74 21.30
CA LYS A 199 24.13 9.68 20.28
C LYS A 199 22.98 10.15 19.37
N ILE A 200 22.83 11.46 19.19
CA ILE A 200 21.88 12.01 18.21
C ILE A 200 22.37 11.69 16.80
N ILE A 201 21.48 11.13 15.99
CA ILE A 201 21.72 10.77 14.60
C ILE A 201 20.69 11.41 13.68
N LYS A 202 21.03 11.49 12.39
CA LYS A 202 20.13 11.96 11.33
C LYS A 202 19.95 10.85 10.33
N PHE A 203 18.71 10.67 9.88
CA PHE A 203 18.29 9.69 8.89
C PHE A 203 17.67 10.41 7.69
N GLY A 204 18.30 10.28 6.52
CA GLY A 204 17.77 10.78 5.24
C GLY A 204 16.75 9.80 4.69
N THR A 205 15.49 10.21 4.65
CA THR A 205 14.35 9.35 4.34
C THR A 205 13.52 9.93 3.19
N ASN A 206 12.74 9.04 2.54
CA ASN A 206 11.74 9.40 1.53
C ASN A 206 12.29 10.29 0.39
N ILE A 207 13.54 10.07 -0.03
CA ILE A 207 14.17 10.81 -1.13
C ILE A 207 13.53 10.34 -2.44
N ASP A 208 12.92 11.26 -3.19
CA ASP A 208 12.12 10.93 -4.36
C ASP A 208 12.97 10.69 -5.62
N LEU A 209 12.89 9.46 -6.15
CA LEU A 209 13.53 9.11 -7.43
C LEU A 209 12.52 9.04 -8.59
N SER A 210 11.36 9.72 -8.50
CA SER A 210 10.29 9.65 -9.50
C SER A 210 10.64 10.26 -10.87
N ASP A 211 11.50 11.28 -10.94
CA ASP A 211 11.80 12.00 -12.19
C ASP A 211 12.68 11.14 -13.13
N PRO A 212 12.12 10.62 -14.24
CA PRO A 212 12.85 9.73 -15.13
C PRO A 212 13.93 10.45 -15.94
N LYS A 213 13.92 11.79 -16.01
CA LYS A 213 14.99 12.56 -16.66
C LYS A 213 16.21 12.64 -15.77
N ARG A 214 16.01 12.81 -14.45
CA ARG A 214 17.09 12.91 -13.45
C ARG A 214 17.68 11.56 -13.08
N TRP A 215 16.84 10.55 -12.97
CA TRP A 215 17.21 9.24 -12.41
C TRP A 215 17.18 8.12 -13.45
N LYS A 216 17.33 8.47 -14.73
CA LYS A 216 17.26 7.53 -15.85
C LYS A 216 18.10 6.25 -15.65
N PRO A 217 19.41 6.32 -15.35
CA PRO A 217 20.21 5.10 -15.23
C PRO A 217 19.77 4.25 -14.02
N GLN A 218 19.43 4.89 -12.89
CA GLN A 218 18.91 4.21 -11.71
C GLN A 218 17.60 3.47 -12.03
N LEU A 219 16.62 4.13 -12.62
CA LEU A 219 15.31 3.54 -12.90
C LEU A 219 15.37 2.47 -14.00
N GLN A 220 16.24 2.64 -15.01
CA GLN A 220 16.45 1.63 -16.04
C GLN A 220 17.06 0.34 -15.47
N GLU A 221 17.93 0.45 -14.46
CA GLU A 221 18.54 -0.71 -13.81
C GLU A 221 17.49 -1.61 -13.14
N LEU A 222 16.44 -1.02 -12.56
CA LEU A 222 15.36 -1.75 -11.90
C LEU A 222 14.45 -2.52 -12.86
N LEU A 223 14.50 -2.24 -14.17
CA LEU A 223 13.77 -3.02 -15.18
C LEU A 223 14.31 -4.46 -15.32
N LYS A 224 15.51 -4.74 -14.80
CA LYS A 224 16.09 -6.08 -14.75
C LYS A 224 15.38 -7.00 -13.74
N LEU A 225 14.61 -6.44 -12.80
CA LEU A 225 13.85 -7.20 -11.82
C LEU A 225 12.75 -8.06 -12.48
N PRO A 226 12.31 -9.14 -11.81
CA PRO A 226 11.10 -9.88 -12.19
C PRO A 226 9.86 -8.97 -12.17
N ALA A 227 8.90 -9.21 -13.06
CA ALA A 227 7.77 -8.31 -13.27
C ALA A 227 6.97 -7.99 -11.99
N PHE A 228 6.78 -8.96 -11.10
CA PHE A 228 6.02 -8.78 -9.86
C PHE A 228 6.73 -7.91 -8.80
N MET A 229 8.04 -7.68 -8.95
CA MET A 229 8.82 -6.80 -8.08
C MET A 229 9.03 -5.40 -8.68
N ARG A 230 8.69 -5.18 -9.96
CA ARG A 230 8.96 -3.90 -10.63
C ARG A 230 8.02 -2.80 -10.13
N VAL A 231 8.54 -1.58 -10.13
CA VAL A 231 7.81 -0.33 -9.86
C VAL A 231 6.56 -0.23 -10.75
N SER A 232 6.68 -0.63 -12.01
CA SER A 232 5.55 -0.69 -12.95
C SER A 232 5.49 -2.03 -13.67
N SER A 233 4.28 -2.62 -13.71
CA SER A 233 3.96 -3.89 -14.36
C SER A 233 2.46 -3.99 -14.58
N THR A 234 2.02 -4.73 -15.61
CA THR A 234 0.60 -4.94 -15.91
C THR A 234 -0.15 -5.62 -14.76
N ASP A 235 0.50 -6.53 -14.03
CA ASP A 235 -0.11 -7.26 -12.90
C ASP A 235 0.10 -6.57 -11.55
N ASN A 236 0.56 -5.31 -11.55
CA ASN A 236 0.68 -4.47 -10.36
C ASN A 236 -0.47 -3.46 -10.31
N MET A 237 -1.39 -3.61 -9.36
CA MET A 237 -2.53 -2.71 -9.18
C MET A 237 -2.13 -1.22 -9.08
N LEU A 238 -0.97 -0.91 -8.50
CA LEU A 238 -0.47 0.46 -8.38
C LEU A 238 -0.10 1.10 -9.74
N SER A 239 0.13 0.28 -10.78
CA SER A 239 0.30 0.76 -12.16
C SER A 239 -1.03 1.16 -12.82
N HIS A 240 -2.16 0.77 -12.22
CA HIS A 240 -3.52 1.10 -12.69
C HIS A 240 -4.15 2.25 -11.92
N VAL A 241 -3.38 2.94 -11.07
CA VAL A 241 -3.82 4.17 -10.38
C VAL A 241 -4.00 5.34 -11.37
N GLY A 242 -3.26 5.33 -12.49
CA GLY A 242 -3.35 6.37 -13.53
C GLY A 242 -2.69 7.70 -13.17
N HIS A 243 -2.07 7.82 -11.99
CA HIS A 243 -1.28 8.97 -11.56
C HIS A 243 -0.20 8.54 -10.56
N THR A 244 0.75 9.45 -10.29
CA THR A 244 1.86 9.20 -9.38
C THR A 244 1.40 9.22 -7.92
N ILE A 245 1.77 8.17 -7.18
CA ILE A 245 1.76 8.11 -5.72
C ILE A 245 3.21 7.96 -5.27
N LEU A 246 3.80 9.06 -4.81
CA LEU A 246 5.21 9.12 -4.44
C LEU A 246 5.56 8.06 -3.38
N GLY A 247 6.59 7.26 -3.66
CA GLY A 247 7.06 6.18 -2.79
C GLY A 247 6.30 4.88 -2.88
N MET A 248 5.12 4.87 -3.52
CA MET A 248 4.38 3.64 -3.77
C MET A 248 4.63 3.15 -5.19
N ASN A 249 4.20 3.91 -6.21
CA ASN A 249 4.47 3.59 -7.62
C ASN A 249 5.64 4.38 -8.21
N THR A 250 6.45 4.99 -7.34
CA THR A 250 7.76 5.55 -7.65
C THR A 250 8.76 5.09 -6.60
N VAL A 251 10.04 5.09 -6.97
CA VAL A 251 11.11 4.67 -6.06
C VAL A 251 11.39 5.76 -5.04
N GLN A 252 11.49 5.37 -3.77
CA GLN A 252 12.09 6.17 -2.71
C GLN A 252 13.45 5.61 -2.31
N LEU A 253 14.37 6.53 -2.01
CA LEU A 253 15.70 6.23 -1.51
C LEU A 253 15.81 6.66 -0.04
N TYR A 254 16.58 5.88 0.71
CA TYR A 254 16.90 6.07 2.11
C TYR A 254 18.42 6.08 2.25
N MET A 255 18.98 7.10 2.90
CA MET A 255 20.41 7.20 3.19
C MET A 255 20.61 7.11 4.70
N LYS A 256 21.35 6.12 5.18
CA LYS A 256 21.34 5.72 6.59
C LYS A 256 22.72 5.74 7.22
N VAL A 257 22.73 6.01 8.53
CA VAL A 257 23.84 5.77 9.46
C VAL A 257 23.39 4.74 10.51
N PRO A 258 24.30 4.08 11.25
CA PRO A 258 23.93 3.15 12.31
C PRO A 258 22.91 3.74 13.29
N GLY A 259 21.85 2.98 13.56
CA GLY A 259 20.74 3.41 14.41
C GLY A 259 19.60 4.12 13.68
N SER A 260 19.71 4.43 12.38
CA SER A 260 18.62 5.07 11.63
C SER A 260 17.39 4.14 11.60
N ARG A 261 16.25 4.61 12.12
CA ARG A 261 15.02 3.83 12.30
C ARG A 261 13.91 4.26 11.36
N THR A 262 13.27 3.28 10.72
CA THR A 262 11.88 3.41 10.28
C THR A 262 11.00 2.73 11.34
N PRO A 263 10.15 3.49 12.07
CA PRO A 263 9.33 2.95 13.16
C PRO A 263 8.28 1.97 12.66
N GLY A 264 7.55 1.35 13.58
CA GLY A 264 6.50 0.39 13.29
C GLY A 264 5.39 0.97 12.43
N HIS A 265 5.00 0.21 11.41
CA HIS A 265 3.89 0.55 10.51
C HIS A 265 3.43 -0.68 9.73
N GLN A 266 2.27 -0.55 9.09
CA GLN A 266 1.92 -1.30 7.89
C GLN A 266 2.01 -0.34 6.71
N GLU A 267 2.25 -0.88 5.52
CA GLU A 267 2.26 -0.08 4.30
C GLU A 267 0.90 0.59 4.05
N ASN A 268 0.92 1.69 3.30
CA ASN A 268 -0.29 2.41 2.90
C ASN A 268 -1.26 1.45 2.19
N ASN A 269 -2.51 1.42 2.66
CA ASN A 269 -3.55 0.51 2.17
C ASN A 269 -3.08 -0.96 2.12
N ASN A 270 -2.20 -1.40 3.05
CA ASN A 270 -1.69 -2.76 3.15
C ASN A 270 -1.06 -3.32 1.86
N PHE A 271 -0.55 -2.46 0.96
CA PHE A 271 0.17 -2.91 -0.23
C PHE A 271 1.48 -3.62 0.13
N SER A 272 1.89 -4.59 -0.68
CA SER A 272 3.19 -5.23 -0.51
C SER A 272 4.32 -4.22 -0.75
N SER A 273 5.48 -4.45 -0.13
CA SER A 273 6.65 -3.58 -0.25
C SER A 273 7.86 -4.34 -0.77
N VAL A 274 8.65 -3.68 -1.59
CA VAL A 274 9.95 -4.16 -2.08
C VAL A 274 11.02 -3.24 -1.53
N ASN A 275 12.03 -3.81 -0.85
CA ASN A 275 13.18 -3.05 -0.37
C ASN A 275 14.49 -3.72 -0.77
N ILE A 276 15.42 -2.97 -1.35
CA ILE A 276 16.77 -3.45 -1.69
C ILE A 276 17.80 -2.65 -0.89
N ASN A 277 18.66 -3.35 -0.15
CA ASN A 277 19.80 -2.74 0.53
C ASN A 277 20.94 -2.54 -0.47
N ILE A 278 21.38 -1.30 -0.64
CA ILE A 278 22.50 -0.91 -1.50
C ILE A 278 23.84 -1.21 -0.82
N GLY A 279 23.88 -1.18 0.51
CA GLY A 279 25.09 -1.32 1.32
C GLY A 279 25.89 -0.01 1.49
N PRO A 280 27.12 -0.10 2.03
CA PRO A 280 27.84 -1.34 2.39
C PRO A 280 27.39 -2.00 3.70
N GLY A 281 26.70 -1.28 4.58
CA GLY A 281 26.21 -1.79 5.86
C GLY A 281 24.93 -2.63 5.74
N ASP A 282 24.63 -3.34 6.82
CA ASP A 282 23.44 -4.17 6.95
C ASP A 282 22.25 -3.38 7.52
N CYS A 283 21.04 -3.86 7.26
CA CYS A 283 19.82 -3.45 7.96
C CYS A 283 19.26 -4.62 8.78
N GLU A 284 18.75 -4.34 9.96
CA GLU A 284 18.02 -5.29 10.79
C GLU A 284 16.52 -5.00 10.68
N TRP A 285 15.76 -6.08 10.46
CA TRP A 285 14.33 -6.04 10.23
C TRP A 285 13.61 -6.83 11.30
N PHE A 286 12.44 -6.30 11.66
CA PHE A 286 11.47 -6.94 12.52
C PHE A 286 10.12 -6.93 11.81
N ALA A 287 9.43 -8.05 11.81
CA ALA A 287 8.13 -8.17 11.17
C ALA A 287 7.19 -9.05 12.00
N VAL A 288 5.92 -8.69 11.98
CA VAL A 288 4.81 -9.43 12.59
C VAL A 288 3.73 -9.63 11.53
N HIS A 289 3.18 -10.83 11.48
CA HIS A 289 2.14 -11.18 10.53
C HIS A 289 0.91 -10.28 10.66
N GLU A 290 0.27 -9.95 9.53
CA GLU A 290 -0.90 -9.07 9.45
C GLU A 290 -1.94 -9.37 10.54
N HIS A 291 -2.34 -10.63 10.73
CA HIS A 291 -3.27 -11.08 11.78
C HIS A 291 -3.13 -10.43 13.16
N TYR A 292 -1.92 -10.05 13.61
CA TYR A 292 -1.70 -9.47 14.94
C TYR A 292 -1.74 -7.93 14.96
N TRP A 293 -2.09 -7.27 13.86
CA TRP A 293 -2.06 -5.81 13.75
C TRP A 293 -3.00 -5.12 14.75
N GLU A 294 -4.17 -5.71 15.05
CA GLU A 294 -5.13 -5.18 16.03
C GLU A 294 -4.55 -5.21 17.45
N ALA A 295 -3.89 -6.32 17.82
CA ALA A 295 -3.22 -6.42 19.13
C ALA A 295 -2.08 -5.41 19.27
N ILE A 296 -1.35 -5.13 18.17
CA ILE A 296 -0.32 -4.07 18.16
C ILE A 296 -0.97 -2.68 18.24
N ASN A 297 -2.11 -2.47 17.58
CA ASN A 297 -2.89 -1.24 17.74
C ASN A 297 -3.31 -1.02 19.21
N ASP A 298 -3.73 -2.07 19.92
CA ASP A 298 -4.09 -1.98 21.34
C ASP A 298 -2.90 -1.58 22.22
N PHE A 299 -1.69 -2.06 21.89
CA PHE A 299 -0.46 -1.58 22.56
C PHE A 299 -0.18 -0.11 22.26
N CYS A 300 -0.31 0.32 21.00
CA CYS A 300 -0.16 1.73 20.65
C CYS A 300 -1.14 2.62 21.46
N GLU A 301 -2.42 2.23 21.52
CA GLU A 301 -3.44 2.94 22.30
C GLU A 301 -3.10 2.96 23.81
N LYS A 302 -2.69 1.82 24.38
CA LYS A 302 -2.25 1.70 25.78
C LYS A 302 -1.08 2.64 26.12
N HIS A 303 -0.18 2.85 25.17
CA HIS A 303 1.00 3.70 25.33
C HIS A 303 0.81 5.13 24.82
N GLY A 304 -0.42 5.52 24.45
CA GLY A 304 -0.76 6.88 24.06
C GLY A 304 -0.13 7.33 22.73
N VAL A 305 0.11 6.41 21.80
CA VAL A 305 0.63 6.69 20.46
C VAL A 305 -0.36 6.16 19.41
N ASP A 306 -0.63 6.93 18.36
CA ASP A 306 -1.53 6.48 17.30
C ASP A 306 -0.87 5.39 16.44
N TYR A 307 -1.58 4.30 16.18
CA TYR A 307 -1.07 3.17 15.41
C TYR A 307 -0.79 3.52 13.94
N LEU A 308 -1.71 4.25 13.29
CA LEU A 308 -1.67 4.51 11.84
C LEU A 308 -0.72 5.66 11.46
N THR A 309 -0.60 6.66 12.33
CA THR A 309 0.08 7.94 12.03
C THR A 309 1.16 8.31 13.04
N GLY A 310 1.22 7.62 14.19
CA GLY A 310 2.23 7.84 15.21
C GLY A 310 3.59 7.23 14.85
N SER A 311 4.59 7.56 15.66
CA SER A 311 5.94 7.01 15.57
C SER A 311 6.18 6.12 16.78
N TRP A 312 6.22 4.81 16.58
CA TRP A 312 6.32 3.82 17.65
C TRP A 312 7.36 2.73 17.34
N TRP A 313 8.02 2.22 18.36
CA TRP A 313 9.00 1.13 18.30
C TRP A 313 8.58 0.07 19.33
N PRO A 314 8.14 -1.12 18.90
CA PRO A 314 7.63 -2.12 19.82
C PRO A 314 8.66 -2.57 20.85
N VAL A 315 8.21 -2.76 22.09
CA VAL A 315 8.95 -3.46 23.13
C VAL A 315 8.77 -4.96 22.89
N LEU A 316 9.84 -5.67 22.53
CA LEU A 316 9.74 -7.08 22.11
C LEU A 316 9.16 -7.99 23.21
N GLU A 317 9.48 -7.72 24.47
CA GLU A 317 8.95 -8.50 25.60
C GLU A 317 7.42 -8.37 25.73
N ASP A 318 6.85 -7.20 25.45
CA ASP A 318 5.39 -7.01 25.44
C ASP A 318 4.75 -7.90 24.36
N LEU A 319 5.36 -7.97 23.17
CA LEU A 319 4.89 -8.84 22.08
C LEU A 319 4.97 -10.33 22.47
N TYR A 320 6.07 -10.76 23.07
CA TYR A 320 6.24 -12.14 23.50
C TYR A 320 5.25 -12.53 24.62
N GLN A 321 4.99 -11.63 25.57
CA GLN A 321 3.98 -11.84 26.61
C GLN A 321 2.56 -11.92 26.04
N ALA A 322 2.29 -11.19 24.96
CA ALA A 322 1.03 -11.28 24.22
C ALA A 322 0.96 -12.45 23.23
N ASN A 323 1.93 -13.37 23.24
CA ASN A 323 1.99 -14.53 22.34
C ASN A 323 2.03 -14.14 20.84
N ILE A 324 2.69 -13.03 20.53
CA ILE A 324 2.85 -12.51 19.16
C ILE A 324 4.22 -12.93 18.60
N PRO A 325 4.28 -13.73 17.53
CA PRO A 325 5.54 -14.11 16.89
C PRO A 325 6.21 -12.94 16.16
N VAL A 326 7.52 -12.78 16.34
CA VAL A 326 8.32 -11.74 15.70
C VAL A 326 9.39 -12.37 14.81
N TYR A 327 9.34 -12.08 13.53
CA TYR A 327 10.39 -12.43 12.57
C TYR A 327 11.50 -11.37 12.68
N ARG A 328 12.72 -11.80 13.04
CA ARG A 328 13.89 -10.93 13.15
C ARG A 328 15.01 -11.41 12.25
N PHE A 329 15.55 -10.55 11.40
CA PHE A 329 16.60 -10.93 10.46
C PHE A 329 17.44 -9.76 9.97
N ILE A 330 18.61 -10.09 9.41
CA ILE A 330 19.51 -9.13 8.76
C ILE A 330 19.30 -9.15 7.24
N GLN A 331 19.25 -7.97 6.64
CA GLN A 331 19.29 -7.73 5.19
C GLN A 331 20.67 -7.18 4.81
N ARG A 332 21.44 -7.98 4.07
CA ARG A 332 22.79 -7.60 3.61
C ARG A 332 22.74 -6.81 2.31
N PRO A 333 23.83 -6.15 1.90
CA PRO A 333 23.91 -5.49 0.60
C PRO A 333 23.54 -6.44 -0.55
N GLY A 334 22.63 -6.00 -1.41
CA GLY A 334 22.11 -6.78 -2.54
C GLY A 334 21.00 -7.78 -2.23
N ASP A 335 20.65 -7.97 -0.95
CA ASP A 335 19.44 -8.70 -0.57
C ASP A 335 18.20 -7.84 -0.83
N LEU A 336 17.13 -8.49 -1.31
CA LEU A 336 15.80 -7.89 -1.41
C LEU A 336 14.93 -8.42 -0.29
N VAL A 337 14.24 -7.52 0.41
CA VAL A 337 13.17 -7.85 1.35
C VAL A 337 11.83 -7.62 0.67
N TRP A 338 11.01 -8.65 0.65
CA TRP A 338 9.62 -8.61 0.25
C TRP A 338 8.76 -8.58 1.51
N ILE A 339 8.05 -7.48 1.74
CA ILE A 339 7.04 -7.36 2.79
C ILE A 339 5.70 -7.69 2.16
N ASN A 340 5.06 -8.77 2.61
CA ASN A 340 3.77 -9.19 2.09
C ASN A 340 2.65 -8.26 2.58
N ALA A 341 1.48 -8.36 1.95
CA ALA A 341 0.33 -7.51 2.21
C ALA A 341 -0.03 -7.45 3.70
N GLY A 342 -0.08 -6.23 4.25
CA GLY A 342 -0.48 -5.96 5.63
C GLY A 342 0.49 -6.42 6.72
N THR A 343 1.70 -6.89 6.40
CA THR A 343 2.70 -7.22 7.42
C THR A 343 3.12 -5.97 8.21
N VAL A 344 3.01 -6.05 9.53
CA VAL A 344 3.50 -5.00 10.44
C VAL A 344 5.01 -5.13 10.52
N HIS A 345 5.76 -4.04 10.36
CA HIS A 345 7.22 -4.12 10.39
C HIS A 345 7.88 -2.82 10.83
N TRP A 346 9.12 -2.95 11.30
CA TRP A 346 10.02 -1.84 11.65
C TRP A 346 11.47 -2.22 11.35
N VAL A 347 12.33 -1.22 11.12
CA VAL A 347 13.66 -1.43 10.54
C VAL A 347 14.68 -0.50 11.18
N GLN A 348 15.88 -1.03 11.46
CA GLN A 348 17.02 -0.24 11.90
C GLN A 348 18.24 -0.50 11.00
N ALA A 349 18.96 0.55 10.63
CA ALA A 349 20.29 0.38 10.02
C ALA A 349 21.31 -0.08 11.07
N VAL A 350 22.01 -1.17 10.79
CA VAL A 350 23.14 -1.65 11.61
C VAL A 350 24.41 -0.92 11.21
N GLY A 351 24.62 -0.72 9.90
CA GLY A 351 25.76 0.00 9.35
C GLY A 351 25.38 1.27 8.58
N TRP A 352 26.38 1.89 7.95
CA TRP A 352 26.14 2.93 6.94
C TRP A 352 25.69 2.26 5.64
N CYS A 353 24.48 2.54 5.20
CA CYS A 353 23.95 1.97 3.98
C CYS A 353 22.94 2.92 3.33
N ASN A 354 22.64 2.65 2.07
CA ASN A 354 21.44 3.19 1.43
C ASN A 354 20.45 2.05 1.19
N ASN A 355 19.15 2.36 1.13
CA ASN A 355 18.14 1.44 0.65
C ASN A 355 17.30 2.13 -0.42
N ILE A 356 16.76 1.35 -1.35
CA ILE A 356 15.67 1.79 -2.23
C ILE A 356 14.44 0.96 -1.93
N ALA A 357 13.27 1.58 -1.96
CA ALA A 357 12.00 0.89 -1.77
C ALA A 357 10.86 1.50 -2.59
N TRP A 358 9.85 0.68 -2.85
CA TRP A 358 8.58 1.05 -3.45
C TRP A 358 7.54 -0.02 -3.12
N ASN A 359 6.27 0.27 -3.39
CA ASN A 359 5.20 -0.69 -3.21
C ASN A 359 4.83 -1.39 -4.51
N VAL A 360 4.28 -2.58 -4.36
CA VAL A 360 3.65 -3.33 -5.44
C VAL A 360 2.33 -3.90 -4.92
N GLY A 361 1.34 -3.98 -5.80
CA GLY A 361 0.06 -4.62 -5.50
C GLY A 361 -0.17 -5.81 -6.43
N PRO A 362 0.37 -7.00 -6.11
CA PRO A 362 0.08 -8.20 -6.89
C PRO A 362 -1.42 -8.41 -6.99
N LEU A 363 -1.92 -8.69 -8.18
CA LEU A 363 -3.35 -8.93 -8.40
C LEU A 363 -3.73 -10.35 -7.94
N ASN A 364 -3.94 -10.50 -6.64
CA ASN A 364 -4.39 -11.73 -5.99
C ASN A 364 -5.43 -11.41 -4.90
N PRO A 365 -6.18 -12.39 -4.39
CA PRO A 365 -7.31 -12.09 -3.52
C PRO A 365 -6.87 -11.59 -2.14
N TYR A 366 -5.68 -11.98 -1.65
CA TYR A 366 -5.16 -11.54 -0.34
C TYR A 366 -4.79 -10.07 -0.35
N GLN A 367 -4.03 -9.65 -1.35
CA GLN A 367 -3.63 -8.26 -1.52
C GLN A 367 -4.84 -7.35 -1.72
N TYR A 368 -5.81 -7.76 -2.55
CA TYR A 368 -7.00 -6.95 -2.82
C TYR A 368 -7.91 -6.84 -1.60
N GLN A 369 -8.15 -7.96 -0.90
CA GLN A 369 -8.92 -7.98 0.34
C GLN A 369 -8.32 -7.04 1.39
N LEU A 370 -7.04 -7.19 1.73
CA LEU A 370 -6.40 -6.38 2.78
C LEU A 370 -6.32 -4.89 2.42
N ALA A 371 -6.22 -4.56 1.13
CA ALA A 371 -6.22 -3.19 0.66
C ALA A 371 -7.59 -2.51 0.82
N LEU A 372 -8.69 -3.23 0.53
CA LEU A 372 -10.04 -2.76 0.80
C LEU A 372 -10.35 -2.71 2.30
N GLU A 373 -9.90 -3.67 3.10
CA GLU A 373 -10.10 -3.67 4.56
C GLU A 373 -9.45 -2.42 5.17
N ARG A 374 -8.20 -2.13 4.80
CA ARG A 374 -7.53 -0.90 5.24
C ARG A 374 -8.20 0.35 4.69
N PHE A 375 -8.71 0.33 3.46
CA PHE A 375 -9.42 1.47 2.88
C PHE A 375 -10.66 1.85 3.70
N GLU A 376 -11.47 0.88 4.10
CA GLU A 376 -12.65 1.12 4.94
C GLU A 376 -12.26 1.49 6.38
N TRP A 377 -11.24 0.84 6.94
CA TRP A 377 -10.74 1.18 8.27
C TRP A 377 -10.20 2.61 8.36
N ASN A 378 -9.49 3.05 7.34
CA ASN A 378 -8.99 4.41 7.22
C ASN A 378 -10.14 5.43 7.23
N GLU A 379 -11.25 5.16 6.55
CA GLU A 379 -12.44 6.03 6.58
C GLU A 379 -13.02 6.12 8.01
N VAL A 380 -13.09 5.00 8.74
CA VAL A 380 -13.54 4.97 10.14
C VAL A 380 -12.62 5.79 11.05
N LYS A 381 -11.30 5.65 10.86
CA LYS A 381 -10.27 6.36 11.65
C LYS A 381 -9.98 7.78 11.13
N LYS A 382 -10.66 8.23 10.06
CA LYS A 382 -10.45 9.53 9.39
C LYS A 382 -9.00 9.74 8.94
N VAL A 383 -8.37 8.67 8.47
CA VAL A 383 -7.04 8.69 7.87
C VAL A 383 -7.21 8.63 6.36
N LYS A 384 -6.42 9.42 5.62
CA LYS A 384 -6.44 9.39 4.16
C LYS A 384 -5.94 8.05 3.64
N SER A 385 -6.75 7.36 2.85
CA SER A 385 -6.25 6.31 1.96
C SER A 385 -5.53 6.96 0.79
N ILE A 386 -4.21 6.78 0.71
CA ILE A 386 -3.42 7.35 -0.39
C ILE A 386 -3.70 6.60 -1.70
N VAL A 387 -4.02 5.30 -1.61
CA VAL A 387 -4.47 4.53 -2.76
C VAL A 387 -5.99 4.66 -2.91
N PRO A 388 -6.49 5.23 -4.04
CA PRO A 388 -7.91 5.39 -4.29
C PRO A 388 -8.51 4.07 -4.76
N MET A 389 -8.89 3.21 -3.80
CA MET A 389 -9.25 1.82 -4.08
C MET A 389 -10.47 1.68 -4.99
N ILE A 390 -11.43 2.61 -4.96
CA ILE A 390 -12.59 2.55 -5.86
C ILE A 390 -12.12 2.85 -7.29
N HIS A 391 -11.35 3.92 -7.48
CA HIS A 391 -10.76 4.26 -8.78
C HIS A 391 -9.88 3.13 -9.35
N VAL A 392 -8.99 2.56 -8.53
CA VAL A 392 -8.11 1.46 -8.94
C VAL A 392 -8.92 0.23 -9.34
N SER A 393 -9.96 -0.12 -8.58
CA SER A 393 -10.81 -1.28 -8.88
C SER A 393 -11.49 -1.15 -10.25
N TRP A 394 -12.00 0.05 -10.58
CA TRP A 394 -12.57 0.32 -11.90
C TRP A 394 -11.53 0.27 -13.03
N ASN A 395 -10.31 0.77 -12.80
CA ASN A 395 -9.26 0.72 -13.80
C ASN A 395 -8.80 -0.73 -14.06
N VAL A 396 -8.54 -1.50 -12.99
CA VAL A 396 -8.17 -2.92 -13.07
C VAL A 396 -9.22 -3.71 -13.86
N ALA A 397 -10.50 -3.53 -13.53
CA ALA A 397 -11.61 -4.19 -14.22
C ALA A 397 -11.67 -3.88 -15.73
N ARG A 398 -11.21 -2.68 -16.13
CA ARG A 398 -11.20 -2.23 -17.52
C ARG A 398 -9.97 -2.67 -18.32
N THR A 399 -8.83 -2.86 -17.65
CA THR A 399 -7.53 -3.03 -18.33
C THR A 399 -6.97 -4.44 -18.19
N ILE A 400 -7.40 -5.20 -17.17
CA ILE A 400 -6.84 -6.52 -16.86
C ILE A 400 -7.93 -7.59 -16.98
N LYS A 401 -7.59 -8.69 -17.65
CA LYS A 401 -8.39 -9.91 -17.62
C LYS A 401 -8.10 -10.67 -16.32
N ILE A 402 -9.04 -10.65 -15.39
CA ILE A 402 -8.91 -11.35 -14.10
C ILE A 402 -9.21 -12.83 -14.29
N THR A 403 -8.24 -13.69 -13.98
CA THR A 403 -8.36 -15.15 -14.10
C THR A 403 -8.64 -15.85 -12.77
N ASP A 404 -8.17 -15.29 -11.66
CA ASP A 404 -8.44 -15.84 -10.32
C ASP A 404 -9.90 -15.57 -9.90
N ALA A 405 -10.62 -16.65 -9.56
CA ALA A 405 -12.05 -16.59 -9.27
C ALA A 405 -12.38 -15.79 -8.01
N ASN A 406 -11.52 -15.84 -6.98
CA ASN A 406 -11.76 -15.11 -5.73
C ASN A 406 -11.53 -13.60 -5.92
N THR A 407 -10.43 -13.24 -6.59
CA THR A 407 -10.11 -11.86 -6.97
C THR A 407 -11.22 -11.27 -7.85
N TYR A 408 -11.70 -12.05 -8.83
CA TYR A 408 -12.84 -11.66 -9.66
C TYR A 408 -14.09 -11.37 -8.82
N LYS A 409 -14.47 -12.27 -7.91
CA LYS A 409 -15.66 -12.12 -7.06
C LYS A 409 -15.56 -10.88 -6.17
N MET A 410 -14.39 -10.62 -5.58
CA MET A 410 -14.17 -9.44 -4.73
C MET A 410 -14.25 -8.14 -5.52
N ILE A 411 -13.55 -8.05 -6.66
CA ILE A 411 -13.60 -6.85 -7.51
C ILE A 411 -15.03 -6.63 -8.01
N ARG A 412 -15.69 -7.66 -8.52
CA ARG A 412 -17.09 -7.59 -8.97
C ARG A 412 -18.02 -7.08 -7.86
N HIS A 413 -17.84 -7.54 -6.62
CA HIS A 413 -18.62 -7.05 -5.49
C HIS A 413 -18.35 -5.56 -5.24
N CYS A 414 -17.08 -5.14 -5.17
CA CYS A 414 -16.71 -3.73 -5.00
C CYS A 414 -17.30 -2.84 -6.10
N LEU A 415 -17.23 -3.25 -7.37
CA LEU A 415 -17.82 -2.51 -8.50
C LEU A 415 -19.34 -2.39 -8.35
N LEU A 416 -20.03 -3.48 -8.02
CA LEU A 416 -21.47 -3.48 -7.81
C LEU A 416 -21.88 -2.49 -6.70
N GLN A 417 -21.15 -2.47 -5.58
CA GLN A 417 -21.41 -1.53 -4.49
C GLN A 417 -21.14 -0.08 -4.89
N SER A 418 -20.05 0.16 -5.62
CA SER A 418 -19.74 1.48 -6.17
C SER A 418 -20.86 1.97 -7.11
N MET A 419 -21.37 1.10 -7.99
CA MET A 419 -22.47 1.42 -8.90
C MET A 419 -23.77 1.73 -8.17
N LYS A 420 -24.15 0.90 -7.17
CA LYS A 420 -25.33 1.15 -6.35
C LYS A 420 -25.24 2.52 -5.67
N HIS A 421 -24.10 2.83 -5.05
CA HIS A 421 -23.88 4.11 -4.39
C HIS A 421 -24.02 5.29 -5.36
N ILE A 422 -23.40 5.20 -6.54
CA ILE A 422 -23.49 6.22 -7.60
C ILE A 422 -24.95 6.41 -8.03
N GLN A 423 -25.67 5.33 -8.31
CA GLN A 423 -27.05 5.42 -8.81
C GLN A 423 -27.98 6.03 -7.76
N ILE A 424 -27.93 5.55 -6.52
CA ILE A 424 -28.75 6.06 -5.42
C ILE A 424 -28.48 7.55 -5.21
N LEU A 425 -27.21 7.95 -5.17
CA LEU A 425 -26.83 9.36 -5.00
C LEU A 425 -27.32 10.23 -6.17
N ARG A 426 -27.15 9.75 -7.41
CA ARG A 426 -27.62 10.45 -8.62
C ARG A 426 -29.14 10.65 -8.60
N ASP A 427 -29.89 9.63 -8.20
CA ASP A 427 -31.35 9.67 -8.11
C ASP A 427 -31.81 10.64 -7.02
N GLN A 428 -31.17 10.60 -5.84
CA GLN A 428 -31.43 11.55 -4.74
C GLN A 428 -31.15 13.00 -5.14
N LEU A 429 -30.04 13.26 -5.84
CA LEU A 429 -29.69 14.59 -6.34
C LEU A 429 -30.70 15.09 -7.39
N THR A 430 -31.10 14.21 -8.30
CA THR A 430 -32.08 14.52 -9.35
C THR A 430 -33.46 14.80 -8.73
N ALA A 431 -33.89 13.99 -7.77
CA ALA A 431 -35.14 14.19 -7.02
C ALA A 431 -35.14 15.51 -6.23
N ALA A 432 -33.98 15.94 -5.73
CA ALA A 432 -33.80 17.23 -5.08
C ALA A 432 -33.68 18.41 -6.06
N GLY A 433 -33.85 18.19 -7.37
CA GLY A 433 -33.76 19.22 -8.41
C GLY A 433 -32.33 19.72 -8.67
N LYS A 434 -31.30 19.00 -8.23
CA LYS A 434 -29.90 19.40 -8.41
C LYS A 434 -29.41 19.04 -9.82
N LYS A 435 -28.90 20.02 -10.55
CA LYS A 435 -28.27 19.79 -11.85
C LYS A 435 -26.94 19.06 -11.70
N ILE A 436 -26.83 17.90 -12.35
CA ILE A 436 -25.59 17.13 -12.50
C ILE A 436 -25.00 17.45 -13.87
N SER A 437 -23.76 17.94 -13.90
CA SER A 437 -23.07 18.30 -15.14
C SER A 437 -22.04 17.24 -15.49
N TYR A 438 -22.05 16.73 -16.72
CA TYR A 438 -21.07 15.76 -17.16
C TYR A 438 -19.71 16.42 -17.41
N GLN A 439 -18.65 15.89 -16.81
CA GLN A 439 -17.27 16.28 -17.05
C GLN A 439 -16.41 15.03 -17.14
N SER A 440 -16.15 14.57 -18.37
CA SER A 440 -15.31 13.40 -18.59
C SER A 440 -13.91 13.60 -18.03
N ARG A 441 -13.32 12.50 -17.56
CA ARG A 441 -11.92 12.52 -17.17
C ARG A 441 -10.97 12.78 -18.32
N VAL A 442 -9.87 13.47 -18.02
CA VAL A 442 -8.73 13.64 -18.92
C VAL A 442 -7.67 12.57 -18.61
N LYS A 443 -6.77 12.36 -19.56
CA LYS A 443 -5.65 11.42 -19.40
C LYS A 443 -4.77 11.88 -18.23
N ASP A 444 -4.32 10.92 -17.42
CA ASP A 444 -3.43 11.13 -16.27
C ASP A 444 -4.02 12.07 -15.18
N GLU A 445 -5.34 12.31 -15.20
CA GLU A 445 -6.04 13.02 -14.13
C GLU A 445 -5.98 12.19 -12.84
N PRO A 446 -5.64 12.79 -11.69
CA PRO A 446 -5.60 12.06 -10.42
C PRO A 446 -6.99 11.68 -9.93
N ALA A 447 -7.06 10.72 -9.02
CA ALA A 447 -8.28 10.49 -8.26
C ALA A 447 -8.54 11.67 -7.32
N TYR A 448 -9.81 11.95 -7.05
CA TYR A 448 -10.22 13.06 -6.20
C TYR A 448 -10.47 12.62 -4.77
N TYR A 449 -10.15 13.51 -3.84
CA TYR A 449 -10.40 13.36 -2.42
C TYR A 449 -11.15 14.58 -1.90
N CYS A 450 -11.95 14.38 -0.86
CA CYS A 450 -12.65 15.47 -0.19
C CYS A 450 -11.64 16.37 0.53
N ASN A 451 -11.71 17.68 0.30
CA ASN A 451 -10.80 18.65 0.90
C ASN A 451 -10.88 18.73 2.45
N GLU A 452 -12.03 18.39 3.04
CA GLU A 452 -12.24 18.48 4.50
C GLU A 452 -11.91 17.19 5.27
N CYS A 453 -12.14 16.02 4.66
CA CYS A 453 -12.10 14.74 5.36
C CYS A 453 -11.29 13.66 4.67
N ASP A 454 -10.64 14.01 3.55
CA ASP A 454 -9.72 13.15 2.81
C ASP A 454 -10.28 11.81 2.28
N VAL A 455 -11.61 11.60 2.33
CA VAL A 455 -12.24 10.42 1.72
C VAL A 455 -12.13 10.49 0.19
N GLU A 456 -11.97 9.35 -0.47
CA GLU A 456 -12.02 9.26 -1.93
C GLU A 456 -13.41 9.70 -2.41
N VAL A 457 -13.45 10.57 -3.43
CA VAL A 457 -14.68 11.05 -4.07
C VAL A 457 -14.69 10.53 -5.50
N PHE A 458 -15.37 9.40 -5.70
CA PHE A 458 -15.43 8.72 -7.00
C PHE A 458 -16.70 9.09 -7.77
N ASN A 459 -16.52 9.40 -9.07
CA ASN A 459 -17.55 9.72 -10.06
C ASN A 459 -18.35 11.03 -9.84
N LEU A 460 -19.06 11.17 -8.73
CA LEU A 460 -19.90 12.35 -8.44
C LEU A 460 -19.16 13.34 -7.54
N LEU A 461 -18.59 14.39 -8.14
CA LEU A 461 -17.78 15.39 -7.43
C LEU A 461 -18.63 16.59 -7.02
N PHE A 462 -18.56 16.99 -5.75
CA PHE A 462 -19.19 18.21 -5.25
C PHE A 462 -18.17 19.33 -5.21
N VAL A 463 -18.33 20.32 -6.08
CA VAL A 463 -17.32 21.35 -6.30
C VAL A 463 -17.80 22.70 -5.83
N THR A 464 -16.95 23.41 -5.07
CA THR A 464 -17.15 24.83 -4.74
C THR A 464 -16.01 25.67 -5.31
N SER A 465 -16.24 26.98 -5.46
CA SER A 465 -15.21 27.94 -5.83
C SER A 465 -14.72 28.64 -4.57
N GLU A 466 -13.44 28.51 -4.25
CA GLU A 466 -12.82 29.30 -3.17
C GLU A 466 -12.14 30.53 -3.79
N ASN A 467 -12.56 31.72 -3.36
CA ASN A 467 -12.18 33.06 -3.83
C ASN A 467 -12.78 33.56 -5.16
N SER A 468 -13.30 34.78 -5.12
CA SER A 468 -13.86 35.53 -6.26
C SER A 468 -12.79 36.06 -7.24
N SER A 469 -11.51 36.02 -6.86
CA SER A 469 -10.39 36.58 -7.65
C SER A 469 -9.54 35.54 -8.40
N ARG A 470 -9.55 34.26 -7.99
CA ARG A 470 -8.90 33.13 -8.68
C ARG A 470 -9.88 31.97 -8.74
N LYS A 471 -10.14 31.43 -9.94
CA LYS A 471 -11.00 30.26 -10.16
C LYS A 471 -10.32 28.99 -9.64
N THR A 472 -10.16 28.86 -8.33
CA THR A 472 -9.72 27.61 -7.68
C THR A 472 -10.95 26.83 -7.25
N TYR A 473 -11.13 25.66 -7.86
CA TYR A 473 -12.21 24.74 -7.57
C TYR A 473 -11.74 23.69 -6.57
N VAL A 474 -12.57 23.43 -5.57
CA VAL A 474 -12.27 22.48 -4.48
C VAL A 474 -13.31 21.37 -4.49
N VAL A 475 -12.85 20.12 -4.34
CA VAL A 475 -13.70 18.93 -4.34
C VAL A 475 -14.07 18.53 -2.91
N HIS A 476 -15.33 18.18 -2.73
CA HIS A 476 -15.92 17.73 -1.49
C HIS A 476 -16.65 16.40 -1.70
N CYS A 477 -16.78 15.60 -0.64
CA CYS A 477 -17.77 14.53 -0.59
C CYS A 477 -19.17 15.11 -0.32
N GLU A 478 -20.21 14.31 -0.51
CA GLU A 478 -21.59 14.72 -0.25
C GLU A 478 -21.79 15.25 1.19
N ASP A 479 -21.28 14.53 2.19
CA ASP A 479 -21.48 14.88 3.60
C ASP A 479 -20.90 16.25 3.94
N CYS A 480 -19.68 16.53 3.48
CA CYS A 480 -19.01 17.80 3.72
C CYS A 480 -19.67 18.94 2.94
N ALA A 481 -20.10 18.68 1.69
CA ALA A 481 -20.85 19.65 0.90
C ALA A 481 -22.19 20.02 1.58
N ARG A 482 -22.94 19.03 2.07
CA ARG A 482 -24.21 19.25 2.79
C ARG A 482 -24.01 19.91 4.15
N ARG A 483 -22.93 19.57 4.87
CA ARG A 483 -22.59 20.21 6.16
C ARG A 483 -22.30 21.70 5.96
N ARG A 484 -21.66 22.07 4.85
CA ARG A 484 -21.39 23.48 4.48
C ARG A 484 -22.65 24.20 3.99
N SER A 485 -23.45 23.54 3.15
CA SER A 485 -24.72 24.08 2.64
C SER A 485 -25.75 22.96 2.54
N PRO A 486 -26.73 22.88 3.45
CA PRO A 486 -27.74 21.81 3.42
C PRO A 486 -28.55 21.76 2.12
N SER A 487 -28.83 22.92 1.53
CA SER A 487 -29.48 23.07 0.21
C SER A 487 -28.52 22.93 -0.97
N MET A 488 -27.22 22.71 -0.71
CA MET A 488 -26.14 22.68 -1.70
C MET A 488 -26.10 23.94 -2.58
N THR A 489 -26.42 25.11 -2.00
CA THR A 489 -26.35 26.40 -2.69
C THR A 489 -24.89 26.73 -2.98
N GLY A 490 -24.57 27.11 -4.22
CA GLY A 490 -23.18 27.40 -4.63
C GLY A 490 -22.31 26.16 -4.87
N VAL A 491 -22.86 24.94 -4.74
CA VAL A 491 -22.16 23.69 -5.07
C VAL A 491 -22.50 23.26 -6.49
N VAL A 492 -21.49 22.96 -7.30
CA VAL A 492 -21.66 22.33 -8.63
C VAL A 492 -21.44 20.83 -8.48
N VAL A 493 -22.33 20.00 -9.03
CA VAL A 493 -22.13 18.55 -9.06
C VAL A 493 -21.64 18.14 -10.45
N LEU A 494 -20.51 17.44 -10.48
CA LEU A 494 -19.89 16.92 -11.70
C LEU A 494 -19.97 15.39 -11.73
N GLU A 495 -20.31 14.83 -12.88
CA GLU A 495 -20.31 13.38 -13.13
C GLU A 495 -19.18 13.02 -14.11
N GLN A 496 -18.24 12.18 -13.67
CA GLN A 496 -17.05 11.82 -14.43
C GLN A 496 -17.26 10.69 -15.43
N TYR A 497 -18.11 9.72 -15.08
CA TYR A 497 -18.42 8.53 -15.86
C TYR A 497 -19.93 8.38 -15.96
N ARG A 498 -20.43 8.24 -17.19
CA ARG A 498 -21.85 7.95 -17.42
C ARG A 498 -22.15 6.52 -16.97
N GLU A 499 -23.38 6.28 -16.51
CA GLU A 499 -23.88 4.93 -16.17
C GLU A 499 -23.58 3.90 -17.27
N CYS A 500 -23.85 4.23 -18.54
CA CYS A 500 -23.55 3.32 -19.65
C CYS A 500 -22.06 2.95 -19.74
N ALA A 501 -21.14 3.87 -19.41
CA ALA A 501 -19.70 3.60 -19.44
C ALA A 501 -19.27 2.68 -18.30
N LEU A 502 -19.85 2.84 -17.11
CA LEU A 502 -19.63 1.96 -15.96
C LEU A 502 -20.22 0.56 -16.19
N LEU A 503 -21.39 0.49 -16.87
CA LEU A 503 -22.03 -0.76 -17.27
C LEU A 503 -21.26 -1.51 -18.36
N MET A 504 -20.57 -0.82 -19.28
CA MET A 504 -19.79 -1.46 -20.35
C MET A 504 -18.41 -1.96 -19.91
N SER A 505 -17.86 -1.42 -18.81
CA SER A 505 -16.66 -1.97 -18.15
C SER A 505 -16.90 -3.30 -17.45
N ASP A 506 -18.16 -3.74 -17.35
CA ASP A 506 -18.57 -5.00 -16.74
C ASP A 506 -18.61 -6.17 -17.74
N SER A 507 -17.92 -6.04 -18.88
CA SER A 507 -17.63 -7.16 -19.81
C SER A 507 -16.60 -8.16 -19.25
N LEU A 508 -16.49 -8.20 -17.91
CA LEU A 508 -15.78 -9.15 -17.07
C LEU A 508 -16.41 -10.54 -17.23
N SER A 509 -16.16 -11.17 -18.38
CA SER A 509 -16.47 -12.58 -18.62
C SER A 509 -15.36 -13.43 -17.99
N LEU A 510 -15.72 -14.27 -17.02
CA LEU A 510 -14.82 -15.29 -16.52
C LEU A 510 -14.65 -16.33 -17.64
N SER A 511 -13.52 -16.33 -18.34
CA SER A 511 -13.27 -17.39 -19.32
C SER A 511 -12.89 -18.67 -18.59
N LEU A 512 -13.87 -19.48 -18.20
CA LEU A 512 -13.63 -20.87 -17.81
C LEU A 512 -13.18 -21.62 -19.07
N SER A 513 -11.89 -21.92 -19.19
CA SER A 513 -11.40 -22.94 -20.11
C SER A 513 -11.79 -24.32 -19.55
N LEU A 514 -13.07 -24.68 -19.66
CA LEU A 514 -13.52 -26.04 -19.45
C LEU A 514 -13.39 -26.78 -20.78
N SER A 515 -12.27 -27.49 -20.94
CA SER A 515 -12.18 -28.63 -21.84
C SER A 515 -13.04 -29.76 -21.28
N LEU A 516 -14.37 -29.65 -21.41
CA LEU A 516 -15.28 -30.76 -21.22
C LEU A 516 -15.56 -31.38 -22.58
N SER A 517 -14.85 -32.48 -22.85
CA SER A 517 -15.20 -33.42 -23.91
C SER A 517 -16.62 -33.94 -23.63
N LEU A 518 -17.62 -33.37 -24.29
CA LEU A 518 -18.94 -33.96 -24.41
C LEU A 518 -18.84 -35.19 -25.33
N SER A 519 -18.56 -36.34 -24.75
CA SER A 519 -18.98 -37.62 -25.34
C SER A 519 -20.45 -37.82 -24.98
N LEU A 520 -21.33 -37.48 -25.92
CA LEU A 520 -22.72 -37.95 -25.89
C LEU A 520 -22.71 -39.48 -25.95
N TYR A 521 -23.27 -40.13 -24.93
CA TYR A 521 -23.93 -41.42 -25.11
C TYR A 521 -25.42 -41.19 -24.84
N LEU A 522 -26.20 -41.30 -25.92
CA LEU A 522 -27.63 -41.52 -25.91
C LEU A 522 -27.87 -42.99 -25.55
N PHE A 523 -28.63 -43.25 -24.47
CA PHE A 523 -29.85 -44.05 -24.49
C PHE A 523 -30.69 -43.70 -23.25
#